data_AF-A0A2J6T8Y0-F1
#
_entry.id   AF-A0A2J6T8Y0-F1
#
_cell.length_a   1.000
_cell.length_b   1.000
_cell.length_c   1.000
_cell.angle_alpha   90.00
_cell.angle_beta   90.00
_cell.angle_gamma   90.00
#
_symmetry.space_group_name_H-M   'P 1'
#
loop_
_entity.id
_entity.type
_entity.pdbx_description
1 polymer ?
#
loop_
_entity_poly.entity_id
_entity_poly.type
_entity_poly.pdbx_seq_one_letter_code
_entity_poly.pdbx_strand_id
1 'polypeptide(L)'
;MSGTSLQAAQMAAAARAMDLTTAIGKSGGLDLISLVAEAGTTAGIQVVKWLARERLNEEAFLQTMRAYQNFAHPNPNGQAILAQLQVNASKLFGLRLVMPGALGSTILRDKELRWVATTEAVILKYHPSKAAEKTFIDIFLMNAYPNEHRASRLFFATAQIQAVVQKMTDSIHLHTVNAGLEISPLPEVFEKYVGHCMEHPDLARTIHDIQERIGSDVVVQVKYFAVDLLCWIYNHWNGVLVVSM
;
A
#
# COMPACT_ATOMS: atom_id res chain seq x y z
N MET A 1 -39.55 13.48 2.17
CA MET A 1 -38.66 13.36 3.35
C MET A 1 -37.19 13.20 2.95
N SER A 2 -36.60 14.12 2.15
CA SER A 2 -35.35 13.79 1.42
C SER A 2 -34.21 14.84 1.44
N GLY A 3 -34.38 16.02 2.05
CA GLY A 3 -33.31 17.05 2.08
C GLY A 3 -32.54 17.12 3.41
N THR A 4 -33.27 17.09 4.52
CA THR A 4 -32.75 17.30 5.87
C THR A 4 -31.92 16.13 6.42
N SER A 5 -32.24 14.88 6.03
CA SER A 5 -31.48 13.70 6.46
C SER A 5 -30.11 13.60 5.78
N LEU A 6 -30.00 14.05 4.53
CA LEU A 6 -28.75 14.03 3.76
C LEU A 6 -27.77 15.10 4.25
N GLN A 7 -28.28 16.30 4.58
CA GLN A 7 -27.51 17.36 5.23
C GLN A 7 -27.05 16.94 6.64
N ALA A 8 -27.90 16.29 7.42
CA ALA A 8 -27.52 15.78 8.75
C ALA A 8 -26.41 14.71 8.66
N ALA A 9 -26.49 13.80 7.68
CA ALA A 9 -25.45 12.80 7.44
C ALA A 9 -24.13 13.42 6.96
N GLN A 10 -24.19 14.47 6.13
CA GLN A 10 -23.01 15.22 5.69
C GLN A 10 -22.36 15.99 6.85
N MET A 11 -23.15 16.62 7.71
CA MET A 11 -22.64 17.31 8.90
C MET A 11 -22.05 16.33 9.92
N ALA A 12 -22.66 15.16 10.12
CA ALA A 12 -22.12 14.13 10.99
C ALA A 12 -20.80 13.54 10.46
N ALA A 13 -20.67 13.37 9.14
CA ALA A 13 -19.42 12.94 8.51
C ALA A 13 -18.33 14.02 8.63
N ALA A 14 -18.69 15.29 8.46
CA ALA A 14 -17.77 16.42 8.65
C ALA A 14 -17.31 16.54 10.10
N ALA A 15 -18.21 16.35 11.07
CA ALA A 15 -17.88 16.38 12.50
C ALA A 15 -16.90 15.26 12.88
N ARG A 16 -17.15 14.02 12.46
CA ARG A 16 -16.21 12.92 12.70
C ARG A 16 -14.87 13.12 12.00
N ALA A 17 -14.91 13.67 10.79
CA ALA A 17 -13.69 14.03 10.08
C ALA A 17 -12.89 15.09 10.86
N MET A 18 -13.54 16.10 11.46
CA MET A 18 -12.91 17.11 12.34
C MET A 18 -12.37 16.52 13.65
N ASP A 19 -13.03 15.53 14.26
CA ASP A 19 -12.49 14.85 15.45
C ASP A 19 -11.24 14.04 15.09
N LEU A 20 -11.29 13.34 13.96
CA LEU A 20 -10.17 12.58 13.41
C LEU A 20 -8.99 13.50 13.06
N THR A 21 -9.29 14.67 12.50
CA THR A 21 -8.33 15.77 12.26
C THR A 21 -7.59 16.18 13.52
N THR A 22 -8.33 16.36 14.60
CA THR A 22 -7.80 16.86 15.87
C THR A 22 -6.94 15.81 16.55
N ALA A 23 -7.30 14.52 16.43
CA ALA A 23 -6.47 13.41 16.86
C ALA A 23 -5.19 13.29 16.02
N ILE A 24 -5.28 13.56 14.72
CA ILE A 24 -4.18 13.48 13.76
C ILE A 24 -3.18 14.64 13.92
N GLY A 25 -3.66 15.88 14.05
CA GLY A 25 -2.82 17.08 14.11
C GLY A 25 -1.85 17.08 15.30
N LYS A 26 -2.13 16.27 16.33
CA LYS A 26 -1.24 16.05 17.48
C LYS A 26 -0.05 15.12 17.19
N SER A 27 0.01 14.49 16.01
CA SER A 27 0.87 13.33 15.75
C SER A 27 1.77 13.39 14.52
N GLY A 28 1.99 14.58 13.94
CA GLY A 28 3.13 14.93 13.06
C GLY A 28 3.48 13.95 11.92
N GLY A 29 3.07 14.28 10.68
CA GLY A 29 3.45 13.58 9.45
C GLY A 29 2.28 13.56 8.46
N LEU A 30 2.20 14.57 7.58
CA LEU A 30 0.95 15.24 7.19
C LEU A 30 0.76 15.32 5.65
N ASP A 31 0.52 14.21 4.95
CA ASP A 31 -0.10 14.27 3.60
C ASP A 31 -1.36 13.39 3.46
N LEU A 32 -1.34 12.06 3.67
CA LEU A 32 -2.59 11.27 3.71
C LEU A 32 -3.35 11.47 5.01
N ILE A 33 -2.58 11.53 6.09
CA ILE A 33 -3.01 11.79 7.45
C ILE A 33 -3.50 13.24 7.53
N SER A 34 -2.81 14.20 6.88
CA SER A 34 -3.33 15.55 6.72
C SER A 34 -4.56 15.61 5.82
N LEU A 35 -4.71 14.75 4.80
CA LEU A 35 -5.90 14.70 3.95
C LEU A 35 -7.15 14.26 4.71
N VAL A 36 -7.02 13.27 5.60
CA VAL A 36 -8.08 12.83 6.49
C VAL A 36 -8.35 13.87 7.60
N ALA A 37 -7.32 14.64 7.96
CA ALA A 37 -7.41 15.77 8.89
C ALA A 37 -7.87 17.09 8.23
N GLU A 38 -7.70 17.26 6.94
CA GLU A 38 -8.26 18.36 6.18
C GLU A 38 -9.60 17.87 5.66
N ALA A 39 -10.51 17.63 6.61
CA ALA A 39 -11.90 17.23 6.42
C ALA A 39 -12.69 18.14 5.46
N GLY A 40 -12.13 19.28 5.05
CA GLY A 40 -12.66 20.17 4.03
C GLY A 40 -12.33 19.78 2.57
N THR A 41 -11.40 18.84 2.34
CA THR A 41 -11.05 18.40 0.99
C THR A 41 -11.95 17.24 0.53
N THR A 42 -12.24 17.19 -0.77
CA THR A 42 -13.09 16.13 -1.36
C THR A 42 -12.52 14.73 -1.11
N ALA A 43 -11.20 14.57 -1.08
CA ALA A 43 -10.53 13.28 -0.87
C ALA A 43 -10.55 12.84 0.61
N GLY A 44 -10.34 13.76 1.57
CA GLY A 44 -10.51 13.47 3.00
C GLY A 44 -11.91 12.95 3.35
N ILE A 45 -12.95 13.63 2.84
CA ILE A 45 -14.35 13.22 3.00
C ILE A 45 -14.59 11.83 2.40
N GLN A 46 -13.96 11.51 1.27
CA GLN A 46 -14.10 10.21 0.63
C GLN A 46 -13.46 9.08 1.46
N VAL A 47 -12.29 9.32 2.07
CA VAL A 47 -11.64 8.34 2.95
C VAL A 47 -12.46 8.11 4.23
N VAL A 48 -12.97 9.16 4.87
CA VAL A 48 -13.83 9.01 6.07
C VAL A 48 -15.11 8.23 5.75
N LYS A 49 -15.77 8.55 4.62
CA LYS A 49 -16.94 7.78 4.16
C LYS A 49 -16.59 6.32 3.86
N TRP A 50 -15.41 6.07 3.31
CA TRP A 50 -14.92 4.72 3.05
C TRP A 50 -14.70 3.95 4.36
N LEU A 51 -14.01 4.53 5.35
CA LEU A 51 -13.81 3.93 6.67
C LEU A 51 -15.13 3.57 7.35
N ALA A 52 -16.10 4.49 7.35
CA ALA A 52 -17.41 4.27 7.92
C ALA A 52 -18.20 3.16 7.21
N ARG A 53 -18.08 3.07 5.87
CA ARG A 53 -18.74 2.03 5.07
C ARG A 53 -18.14 0.65 5.32
N GLU A 54 -16.81 0.57 5.36
CA GLU A 54 -16.09 -0.68 5.63
C GLU A 54 -16.10 -1.07 7.12
N ARG A 55 -16.63 -0.19 7.99
CA ARG A 55 -16.70 -0.36 9.45
C ARG A 55 -15.33 -0.62 10.08
N LEU A 56 -14.31 0.07 9.58
CA LEU A 56 -12.95 -0.06 10.06
C LEU A 56 -12.71 0.83 11.27
N ASN A 57 -11.85 0.37 12.18
CA ASN A 57 -11.39 1.15 13.31
C ASN A 57 -10.45 2.27 12.79
N GLU A 58 -10.79 3.52 13.09
CA GLU A 58 -10.05 4.70 12.64
C GLU A 58 -8.64 4.76 13.22
N GLU A 59 -8.45 4.37 14.47
CA GLU A 59 -7.13 4.32 15.11
C GLU A 59 -6.23 3.27 14.46
N ALA A 60 -6.76 2.06 14.23
CA ALA A 60 -6.03 1.00 13.53
C ALA A 60 -5.67 1.40 12.10
N PHE A 61 -6.56 2.13 11.41
CA PHE A 61 -6.27 2.70 10.10
C PHE A 61 -5.12 3.70 10.15
N LEU A 62 -5.15 4.65 11.09
CA LEU A 62 -4.09 5.64 11.22
C LEU A 62 -2.74 5.01 11.59
N GLN A 63 -2.73 4.05 12.51
CA GLN A 63 -1.52 3.30 12.85
C GLN A 63 -0.95 2.58 11.62
N THR A 64 -1.82 1.95 10.81
CA THR A 64 -1.43 1.28 9.56
C THR A 64 -0.81 2.26 8.57
N MET A 65 -1.46 3.39 8.31
CA MET A 65 -0.92 4.40 7.39
C MET A 65 0.43 4.94 7.87
N ARG A 66 0.57 5.23 9.18
CA ARG A 66 1.85 5.70 9.76
C ARG A 66 2.98 4.70 9.61
N ALA A 67 2.71 3.43 9.84
CA ALA A 67 3.70 2.37 9.68
C ALA A 67 4.09 2.15 8.21
N TYR A 68 3.33 2.65 7.24
CA TYR A 68 3.68 2.58 5.82
C TYR A 68 4.26 3.87 5.26
N GLN A 69 4.10 5.01 5.95
CA GLN A 69 4.63 6.28 5.48
C GLN A 69 6.14 6.22 5.30
N ASN A 70 6.60 6.64 4.10
CA ASN A 70 8.02 6.75 3.75
C ASN A 70 8.83 5.46 3.96
N PHE A 71 8.16 4.30 4.01
CA PHE A 71 8.83 3.02 4.14
C PHE A 71 9.65 2.68 2.88
N ALA A 72 9.10 2.98 1.71
CA ALA A 72 9.79 2.84 0.43
C ALA A 72 9.32 3.92 -0.54
N HIS A 73 10.04 4.08 -1.65
CA HIS A 73 9.68 5.01 -2.72
C HIS A 73 9.87 4.37 -4.10
N PRO A 74 8.90 4.53 -5.02
CA PRO A 74 9.11 4.08 -6.38
C PRO A 74 10.20 4.93 -7.05
N ASN A 75 11.22 4.27 -7.58
CA ASN A 75 12.27 4.88 -8.40
C ASN A 75 11.72 5.23 -9.79
N PRO A 76 12.52 5.74 -10.77
CA PRO A 76 12.00 6.06 -12.09
C PRO A 76 11.24 4.92 -12.80
N ASN A 77 11.64 3.65 -12.60
CA ASN A 77 10.92 2.48 -13.13
C ASN A 77 9.59 2.28 -12.38
N GLY A 78 9.59 2.41 -11.05
CA GLY A 78 8.38 2.42 -10.25
C GLY A 78 7.42 3.57 -10.58
N GLN A 79 7.93 4.74 -11.00
CA GLN A 79 7.08 5.84 -11.49
C GLN A 79 6.43 5.47 -12.84
N ALA A 80 7.09 4.69 -13.68
CA ALA A 80 6.50 4.18 -14.92
C ALA A 80 5.35 3.19 -14.63
N ILE A 81 5.44 2.42 -13.52
CA ILE A 81 4.31 1.61 -13.00
C ILE A 81 3.16 2.54 -12.61
N LEU A 82 3.42 3.55 -11.77
CA LEU A 82 2.38 4.48 -11.30
C LEU A 82 1.64 5.18 -12.45
N ALA A 83 2.36 5.54 -13.51
CA ALA A 83 1.77 6.17 -14.69
C ALA A 83 0.77 5.24 -15.42
N GLN A 84 0.93 3.92 -15.30
CA GLN A 84 0.02 2.93 -15.88
C GLN A 84 -1.17 2.62 -14.95
N LEU A 85 -1.05 2.88 -13.65
CA LEU A 85 -2.13 2.65 -12.70
C LEU A 85 -3.25 3.68 -12.89
N GLN A 86 -4.49 3.20 -13.03
CA GLN A 86 -5.63 4.06 -13.30
C GLN A 86 -6.11 4.74 -12.01
N VAL A 87 -5.66 5.97 -11.74
CA VAL A 87 -6.10 6.76 -10.57
C VAL A 87 -7.63 6.88 -10.47
N ASN A 88 -8.32 6.95 -11.61
CA ASN A 88 -9.79 7.02 -11.70
C ASN A 88 -10.38 5.66 -12.13
N ALA A 89 -10.03 4.58 -11.42
CA ALA A 89 -10.59 3.25 -11.66
C ALA A 89 -12.12 3.28 -11.47
N SER A 90 -12.84 3.43 -12.57
CA SER A 90 -14.31 3.47 -12.62
C SER A 90 -14.88 2.24 -13.33
N LYS A 91 -14.00 1.36 -13.79
CA LYS A 91 -14.32 0.12 -14.47
C LYS A 91 -13.53 -1.02 -13.87
N LEU A 92 -14.14 -2.19 -13.73
CA LEU A 92 -13.44 -3.45 -13.44
C LEU A 92 -13.96 -4.47 -14.45
N PHE A 93 -13.09 -4.98 -15.33
CA PHE A 93 -13.48 -5.92 -16.40
C PHE A 93 -14.71 -5.47 -17.21
N GLY A 94 -14.80 -4.16 -17.53
CA GLY A 94 -15.92 -3.58 -18.28
C GLY A 94 -17.16 -3.21 -17.45
N LEU A 95 -17.24 -3.60 -16.18
CA LEU A 95 -18.34 -3.20 -15.28
C LEU A 95 -18.10 -1.78 -14.76
N ARG A 96 -19.12 -0.90 -14.86
CA ARG A 96 -19.08 0.42 -14.21
C ARG A 96 -19.19 0.25 -12.71
N LEU A 97 -18.17 0.68 -11.99
CA LEU A 97 -18.17 0.63 -10.54
C LEU A 97 -18.79 1.90 -9.97
N VAL A 98 -19.83 1.76 -9.14
CA VAL A 98 -20.34 2.86 -8.33
C VAL A 98 -19.49 2.93 -7.05
N MET A 99 -18.39 3.68 -7.13
CA MET A 99 -17.46 4.04 -6.04
C MET A 99 -16.76 2.90 -5.25
N PRO A 100 -15.68 2.34 -5.82
CA PRO A 100 -14.65 1.69 -5.03
C PRO A 100 -13.26 2.20 -5.47
N GLY A 101 -12.51 2.82 -4.55
CA GLY A 101 -11.22 3.44 -4.90
C GLY A 101 -10.94 4.79 -4.23
N ALA A 102 -11.78 5.25 -3.29
CA ALA A 102 -11.48 6.45 -2.51
C ALA A 102 -10.09 6.34 -1.86
N LEU A 103 -9.83 5.25 -1.15
CA LEU A 103 -8.53 5.04 -0.50
C LEU A 103 -7.43 4.74 -1.52
N GLY A 104 -7.63 3.77 -2.41
CA GLY A 104 -6.65 3.40 -3.44
C GLY A 104 -6.19 4.61 -4.27
N SER A 105 -7.12 5.37 -4.83
CA SER A 105 -6.80 6.59 -5.60
C SER A 105 -6.09 7.66 -4.78
N THR A 106 -6.37 7.75 -3.47
CA THR A 106 -5.67 8.67 -2.57
C THR A 106 -4.24 8.16 -2.32
N ILE A 107 -4.04 6.86 -2.06
CA ILE A 107 -2.72 6.23 -1.92
C ILE A 107 -1.87 6.42 -3.19
N LEU A 108 -2.45 6.28 -4.37
CA LEU A 108 -1.75 6.50 -5.65
C LEU A 108 -1.25 7.94 -5.80
N ARG A 109 -1.97 8.93 -5.24
CA ARG A 109 -1.61 10.36 -5.29
C ARG A 109 -0.63 10.75 -4.20
N ASP A 110 -0.69 10.09 -3.06
CA ASP A 110 0.15 10.35 -1.90
C ASP A 110 1.62 10.00 -2.18
N LYS A 111 2.56 10.89 -1.84
CA LYS A 111 3.99 10.67 -2.11
C LYS A 111 4.65 9.67 -1.17
N GLU A 112 4.14 9.57 0.05
CA GLU A 112 4.66 8.74 1.13
C GLU A 112 4.11 7.31 1.08
N LEU A 113 2.96 7.09 0.43
CA LEU A 113 2.25 5.82 0.40
C LEU A 113 2.11 5.17 -0.98
N ARG A 114 2.36 5.89 -2.08
CA ARG A 114 2.27 5.33 -3.45
C ARG A 114 3.11 4.07 -3.69
N TRP A 115 4.15 3.86 -2.88
CA TRP A 115 4.98 2.64 -2.95
C TRP A 115 4.17 1.37 -2.66
N VAL A 116 3.11 1.47 -1.86
CA VAL A 116 2.20 0.35 -1.55
C VAL A 116 1.52 -0.12 -2.84
N ALA A 117 1.09 0.83 -3.68
CA ALA A 117 0.44 0.51 -4.95
C ALA A 117 1.40 -0.09 -5.98
N THR A 118 2.63 0.42 -6.08
CA THR A 118 3.65 -0.15 -6.97
C THR A 118 4.15 -1.50 -6.48
N THR A 119 4.25 -1.70 -5.17
CA THR A 119 4.60 -2.99 -4.56
C THR A 119 3.50 -4.02 -4.80
N GLU A 120 2.24 -3.65 -4.62
CA GLU A 120 1.12 -4.55 -4.94
C GLU A 120 1.15 -4.95 -6.42
N ALA A 121 1.31 -3.99 -7.34
CA ALA A 121 1.40 -4.27 -8.77
C ALA A 121 2.56 -5.22 -9.12
N VAL A 122 3.72 -5.07 -8.47
CA VAL A 122 4.87 -5.97 -8.65
C VAL A 122 4.56 -7.38 -8.12
N ILE A 123 3.97 -7.50 -6.92
CA ILE A 123 3.66 -8.80 -6.31
C ILE A 123 2.62 -9.56 -7.14
N LEU A 124 1.58 -8.87 -7.64
CA LEU A 124 0.49 -9.47 -8.41
C LEU A 124 0.91 -10.14 -9.71
N LYS A 125 2.09 -9.83 -10.24
CA LYS A 125 2.65 -10.52 -11.41
C LYS A 125 2.99 -11.97 -11.14
N TYR A 126 3.42 -12.27 -9.92
CA TYR A 126 4.01 -13.55 -9.55
C TYR A 126 3.22 -14.30 -8.50
N HIS A 127 2.32 -13.59 -7.80
CA HIS A 127 1.57 -14.11 -6.67
C HIS A 127 0.09 -13.71 -6.73
N PRO A 128 -0.80 -14.49 -6.10
CA PRO A 128 -2.20 -14.09 -5.92
C PRO A 128 -2.29 -12.85 -4.99
N SER A 129 -3.41 -12.10 -5.08
CA SER A 129 -3.65 -10.90 -4.26
C SER A 129 -3.48 -11.11 -2.75
N LYS A 130 -3.84 -12.30 -2.25
CA LYS A 130 -3.67 -12.68 -0.84
C LYS A 130 -2.21 -12.66 -0.38
N ALA A 131 -1.24 -12.84 -1.28
CA ALA A 131 0.17 -12.73 -0.95
C ALA A 131 0.59 -11.28 -0.70
N ALA A 132 0.03 -10.31 -1.44
CA ALA A 132 0.27 -8.89 -1.20
C ALA A 132 -0.27 -8.46 0.18
N GLU A 133 -1.50 -8.87 0.52
CA GLU A 133 -2.09 -8.62 1.85
C GLU A 133 -1.15 -9.12 2.97
N LYS A 134 -0.72 -10.39 2.89
CA LYS A 134 0.17 -10.96 3.89
C LYS A 134 1.53 -10.27 3.94
N THR A 135 2.10 -9.92 2.79
CA THR A 135 3.38 -9.18 2.70
C THR A 135 3.27 -7.82 3.39
N PHE A 136 2.17 -7.09 3.17
CA PHE A 136 1.92 -5.81 3.84
C PHE A 136 1.71 -5.97 5.35
N ILE A 137 0.98 -7.00 5.80
CA ILE A 137 0.86 -7.32 7.22
C ILE A 137 2.26 -7.57 7.83
N ASP A 138 3.07 -8.39 7.19
CA ASP A 138 4.42 -8.71 7.66
C ASP A 138 5.30 -7.44 7.73
N ILE A 139 5.26 -6.56 6.71
CA ILE A 139 5.96 -5.26 6.71
C ILE A 139 5.47 -4.36 7.85
N PHE A 140 4.15 -4.25 8.05
CA PHE A 140 3.57 -3.44 9.12
C PHE A 140 4.11 -3.89 10.48
N LEU A 141 4.09 -5.20 10.72
CA LEU A 141 4.51 -5.77 11.99
C LEU A 141 6.00 -5.55 12.26
N MET A 142 6.84 -5.59 11.24
CA MET A 142 8.26 -5.29 11.37
C MET A 142 8.50 -3.83 11.71
N ASN A 143 7.78 -2.90 11.07
CA ASN A 143 7.99 -1.47 11.30
C ASN A 143 7.35 -0.95 12.59
N ALA A 144 6.12 -1.38 12.91
CA ALA A 144 5.40 -0.94 14.10
C ALA A 144 5.94 -1.58 15.39
N TYR A 145 6.49 -2.80 15.31
CA TYR A 145 6.93 -3.58 16.46
C TYR A 145 8.31 -4.22 16.26
N PRO A 146 9.37 -3.43 15.99
CA PRO A 146 10.68 -3.94 15.59
C PRO A 146 11.35 -4.83 16.64
N ASN A 147 11.04 -4.61 17.93
CA ASN A 147 11.64 -5.36 19.05
C ASN A 147 10.80 -6.58 19.49
N GLU A 148 9.59 -6.75 18.95
CA GLU A 148 8.70 -7.84 19.36
C GLU A 148 9.04 -9.15 18.67
N HIS A 149 8.84 -10.28 19.35
CA HIS A 149 8.95 -11.59 18.73
C HIS A 149 7.82 -11.83 17.71
N ARG A 150 8.10 -12.62 16.67
CA ARG A 150 7.14 -12.93 15.58
C ARG A 150 5.78 -13.43 16.08
N ALA A 151 5.76 -14.27 17.12
CA ALA A 151 4.52 -14.78 17.69
C ALA A 151 3.66 -13.65 18.31
N SER A 152 4.29 -12.72 19.04
CA SER A 152 3.61 -11.54 19.61
C SER A 152 3.06 -10.65 18.49
N ARG A 153 3.87 -10.40 17.45
CA ARG A 153 3.45 -9.62 16.27
C ARG A 153 2.21 -10.20 15.59
N LEU A 154 2.19 -11.52 15.36
CA LEU A 154 1.06 -12.20 14.72
C LEU A 154 -0.24 -12.09 15.55
N PHE A 155 -0.13 -12.11 16.88
CA PHE A 155 -1.28 -11.89 17.76
C PHE A 155 -1.89 -10.48 17.57
N PHE A 156 -1.05 -9.44 17.54
CA PHE A 156 -1.51 -8.07 17.25
C PHE A 156 -2.08 -7.91 15.84
N ALA A 157 -1.47 -8.56 14.85
CA ALA A 157 -1.89 -8.53 13.45
C ALA A 157 -3.34 -9.01 13.27
N THR A 158 -3.64 -10.16 13.89
CA THR A 158 -4.92 -10.87 13.72
C THR A 158 -6.08 -10.11 14.36
N ALA A 159 -5.81 -9.33 15.42
CA ALA A 159 -6.85 -8.65 16.19
C ALA A 159 -7.18 -7.23 15.70
N GLN A 160 -6.23 -6.51 15.10
CA GLN A 160 -6.37 -5.06 14.90
C GLN A 160 -6.19 -4.56 13.46
N ILE A 161 -5.22 -5.09 12.72
CA ILE A 161 -4.80 -4.49 11.44
C ILE A 161 -5.15 -5.32 10.21
N GLN A 162 -5.40 -6.63 10.35
CA GLN A 162 -5.71 -7.49 9.21
C GLN A 162 -6.88 -6.95 8.37
N ALA A 163 -7.98 -6.54 9.00
CA ALA A 163 -9.13 -6.00 8.28
C ALA A 163 -8.80 -4.70 7.52
N VAL A 164 -7.95 -3.84 8.11
CA VAL A 164 -7.51 -2.60 7.49
C VAL A 164 -6.64 -2.90 6.27
N VAL A 165 -5.60 -3.73 6.44
CA VAL A 165 -4.67 -4.07 5.35
C VAL A 165 -5.38 -4.82 4.23
N GLN A 166 -6.30 -5.73 4.56
CA GLN A 166 -7.13 -6.42 3.57
C GLN A 166 -7.94 -5.41 2.75
N LYS A 167 -8.69 -4.52 3.39
CA LYS A 167 -9.54 -3.53 2.71
C LYS A 167 -8.74 -2.47 1.95
N MET A 168 -7.59 -2.08 2.47
CA MET A 168 -6.64 -1.23 1.77
C MET A 168 -6.16 -1.91 0.50
N THR A 169 -5.67 -3.15 0.61
CA THR A 169 -5.19 -3.95 -0.53
C THR A 169 -6.31 -4.11 -1.57
N ASP A 170 -7.52 -4.51 -1.16
CA ASP A 170 -8.68 -4.59 -2.05
C ASP A 170 -8.97 -3.26 -2.77
N SER A 171 -8.82 -2.13 -2.07
CA SER A 171 -9.03 -0.82 -2.67
C SER A 171 -7.95 -0.44 -3.67
N ILE A 172 -6.69 -0.85 -3.47
CA ILE A 172 -5.58 -0.60 -4.40
C ILE A 172 -5.68 -1.57 -5.59
N HIS A 173 -6.11 -2.80 -5.34
CA HIS A 173 -6.27 -3.87 -6.33
C HIS A 173 -7.12 -3.45 -7.54
N LEU A 174 -8.13 -2.61 -7.29
CA LEU A 174 -8.99 -2.04 -8.34
C LEU A 174 -8.23 -1.15 -9.33
N HIS A 175 -7.13 -0.54 -8.90
CA HIS A 175 -6.29 0.29 -9.74
C HIS A 175 -5.20 -0.52 -10.45
N THR A 176 -4.74 -1.62 -9.84
CA THR A 176 -3.65 -2.47 -10.35
C THR A 176 -4.14 -3.53 -11.34
N VAL A 177 -5.27 -4.21 -11.08
CA VAL A 177 -5.83 -5.23 -11.99
C VAL A 177 -6.20 -4.67 -13.36
N ASN A 178 -6.68 -3.43 -13.41
CA ASN A 178 -7.02 -2.77 -14.66
C ASN A 178 -5.82 -2.46 -15.56
N ALA A 179 -4.61 -2.45 -15.01
CA ALA A 179 -3.40 -2.22 -15.77
C ALA A 179 -2.76 -3.54 -16.30
N GLY A 180 -3.27 -4.71 -15.89
CA GLY A 180 -2.91 -6.02 -16.44
C GLY A 180 -1.59 -6.60 -15.88
N LEU A 181 -1.17 -7.75 -16.42
CA LEU A 181 0.05 -8.46 -15.99
C LEU A 181 1.35 -7.85 -16.56
N GLU A 182 1.24 -6.99 -17.57
CA GLU A 182 2.39 -6.43 -18.32
C GLU A 182 2.97 -5.15 -17.68
N ILE A 183 2.50 -4.77 -16.49
CA ILE A 183 2.89 -3.51 -15.84
C ILE A 183 4.41 -3.49 -15.54
N SER A 184 5.22 -2.82 -16.36
CA SER A 184 6.69 -2.71 -16.20
C SER A 184 7.42 -4.06 -16.25
N PRO A 185 7.58 -4.70 -17.43
CA PRO A 185 8.34 -5.94 -17.54
C PRO A 185 9.77 -5.76 -17.02
N LEU A 186 10.33 -6.85 -16.45
CA LEU A 186 11.75 -6.88 -16.17
C LEU A 186 12.53 -6.81 -17.50
N PRO A 187 13.68 -6.12 -17.57
CA PRO A 187 14.55 -6.18 -18.73
C PRO A 187 14.82 -7.61 -19.22
N GLU A 188 14.88 -7.82 -20.54
CA GLU A 188 15.07 -9.14 -21.17
C GLU A 188 16.27 -9.92 -20.59
N VAL A 189 17.32 -9.21 -20.18
CA VAL A 189 18.51 -9.79 -19.54
C VAL A 189 18.20 -10.57 -18.25
N PHE A 190 17.05 -10.30 -17.62
CA PHE A 190 16.55 -10.96 -16.43
C PHE A 190 15.50 -12.04 -16.71
N GLU A 191 14.95 -12.13 -17.92
CA GLU A 191 13.95 -13.16 -18.30
C GLU A 191 14.51 -14.58 -18.19
N LYS A 192 15.83 -14.74 -18.30
CA LYS A 192 16.50 -16.03 -18.11
C LYS A 192 16.50 -16.53 -16.66
N TYR A 193 16.12 -15.69 -15.69
CA TYR A 193 16.09 -16.01 -14.26
C TYR A 193 14.68 -16.28 -13.73
N VAL A 194 13.72 -16.55 -14.62
CA VAL A 194 12.32 -16.83 -14.27
C VAL A 194 12.20 -18.22 -13.64
N GLY A 195 11.55 -18.32 -12.47
CA GLY A 195 11.11 -19.61 -11.94
C GLY A 195 10.94 -19.71 -10.43
N HIS A 196 11.63 -18.88 -9.65
CA HIS A 196 11.47 -18.88 -8.19
C HIS A 196 10.84 -17.59 -7.70
N CYS A 197 9.84 -17.75 -6.85
CA CYS A 197 9.21 -16.67 -6.10
C CYS A 197 9.44 -16.92 -4.61
N MET A 198 9.67 -15.86 -3.85
CA MET A 198 9.80 -15.96 -2.41
C MET A 198 8.43 -16.15 -1.78
N GLU A 199 8.38 -16.88 -0.66
CA GLU A 199 7.17 -16.85 0.16
C GLU A 199 7.00 -15.44 0.77
N HIS A 200 5.76 -15.02 0.97
CA HIS A 200 5.43 -13.69 1.50
C HIS A 200 6.20 -13.27 2.78
N PRO A 201 6.48 -14.14 3.78
CA PRO A 201 7.15 -13.68 5.00
C PRO A 201 8.67 -13.55 4.82
N ASP A 202 9.24 -14.20 3.80
CA ASP A 202 10.63 -13.99 3.42
C ASP A 202 10.76 -12.75 2.55
N LEU A 203 9.85 -12.57 1.58
CA LEU A 203 9.81 -11.38 0.72
C LEU A 203 9.67 -10.09 1.54
N ALA A 204 8.71 -10.05 2.48
CA ALA A 204 8.50 -8.92 3.38
C ALA A 204 9.76 -8.57 4.19
N ARG A 205 10.44 -9.60 4.72
CA ARG A 205 11.66 -9.43 5.52
C ARG A 205 12.80 -8.88 4.69
N THR A 206 13.02 -9.44 3.50
CA THR A 206 14.10 -8.96 2.63
C THR A 206 13.84 -7.54 2.14
N ILE A 207 12.59 -7.19 1.82
CA ILE A 207 12.21 -5.79 1.51
C ILE A 207 12.54 -4.86 2.69
N HIS A 208 12.15 -5.26 3.90
CA HIS A 208 12.43 -4.50 5.12
C HIS A 208 13.94 -4.31 5.34
N ASP A 209 14.73 -5.38 5.27
CA ASP A 209 16.19 -5.35 5.46
C ASP A 209 16.89 -4.48 4.41
N ILE A 210 16.37 -4.42 3.18
CA ILE A 210 16.87 -3.52 2.12
C ILE A 210 16.55 -2.07 2.48
N GLN A 211 15.33 -1.78 2.95
CA GLN A 211 14.93 -0.41 3.33
C GLN A 211 15.67 0.10 4.57
N GLU A 212 16.04 -0.76 5.52
CA GLU A 212 16.90 -0.34 6.65
C GLU A 212 18.31 0.11 6.21
N ARG A 213 18.73 -0.23 4.99
CA ARG A 213 20.08 0.03 4.46
C ARG A 213 20.10 1.11 3.38
N ILE A 214 19.05 1.93 3.27
CA ILE A 214 18.97 3.03 2.30
C ILE A 214 20.26 3.88 2.35
N GLY A 215 20.83 4.13 1.17
CA GLY A 215 22.07 4.91 1.02
C GLY A 215 23.37 4.11 1.15
N SER A 216 23.29 2.79 1.36
CA SER A 216 24.44 1.88 1.36
C SER A 216 24.36 0.87 0.23
N ASP A 217 25.51 0.33 -0.19
CA ASP A 217 25.53 -0.82 -1.10
C ASP A 217 24.95 -2.06 -0.40
N VAL A 218 24.00 -2.72 -1.04
CA VAL A 218 23.35 -3.93 -0.52
C VAL A 218 23.74 -5.13 -1.38
N VAL A 219 24.32 -6.15 -0.75
CA VAL A 219 24.58 -7.44 -1.40
C VAL A 219 23.51 -8.43 -0.95
N VAL A 220 22.65 -8.84 -1.88
CA VAL A 220 21.63 -9.86 -1.64
C VAL A 220 22.14 -11.20 -2.13
N GLN A 221 22.52 -12.07 -1.19
CA GLN A 221 22.93 -13.44 -1.52
C GLN A 221 21.70 -14.34 -1.54
N VAL A 222 21.44 -14.97 -2.68
CA VAL A 222 20.32 -15.88 -2.86
C VAL A 222 20.80 -17.25 -3.32
N LYS A 223 20.16 -18.31 -2.83
CA LYS A 223 20.40 -19.68 -3.33
C LYS A 223 19.77 -19.89 -4.70
N TYR A 224 18.65 -19.23 -4.96
CA TYR A 224 17.90 -19.25 -6.20
C TYR A 224 17.48 -17.83 -6.55
N PHE A 225 17.50 -17.47 -7.84
CA PHE A 225 17.06 -16.15 -8.27
C PHE A 225 15.56 -15.95 -8.05
N ALA A 226 15.22 -15.07 -7.10
CA ALA A 226 13.85 -14.69 -6.79
C ALA A 226 13.37 -13.57 -7.73
N VAL A 227 12.50 -13.90 -8.67
CA VAL A 227 12.05 -12.96 -9.73
C VAL A 227 11.19 -11.83 -9.17
N ASP A 228 10.40 -12.13 -8.14
CA ASP A 228 9.55 -11.18 -7.43
C ASP A 228 10.36 -10.15 -6.64
N LEU A 229 11.38 -10.59 -5.91
CA LEU A 229 12.32 -9.71 -5.23
C LEU A 229 13.10 -8.85 -6.22
N LEU A 230 13.62 -9.44 -7.29
CA LEU A 230 14.36 -8.72 -8.33
C LEU A 230 13.49 -7.63 -8.97
N CYS A 231 12.24 -7.97 -9.30
CA CYS A 231 11.27 -7.02 -9.83
C CYS A 231 10.98 -5.90 -8.83
N TRP A 232 10.87 -6.23 -7.53
CA TRP A 232 10.67 -5.21 -6.51
C TRP A 232 11.86 -4.24 -6.41
N ILE A 233 13.08 -4.77 -6.32
CA ILE A 233 14.33 -3.99 -6.26
C ILE A 233 14.45 -3.08 -7.48
N TYR A 234 14.22 -3.62 -8.68
CA TYR A 234 14.30 -2.86 -9.93
C TYR A 234 13.38 -1.63 -9.96
N ASN A 235 12.24 -1.68 -9.25
CA ASN A 235 11.22 -0.63 -9.24
C ASN A 235 11.25 0.29 -8.00
N HIS A 236 11.96 -0.08 -6.93
CA HIS A 236 11.93 0.66 -5.65
C HIS A 236 13.31 1.01 -5.09
N TRP A 237 14.36 0.28 -5.46
CA TRP A 237 15.71 0.61 -5.01
C TRP A 237 16.32 1.70 -5.88
N ASN A 238 16.90 2.72 -5.23
CA ASN A 238 17.63 3.78 -5.91
C ASN A 238 19.12 3.40 -5.95
N GLY A 239 19.58 2.87 -7.08
CA GLY A 239 20.97 2.49 -7.27
C GLY A 239 21.21 1.73 -8.57
N VAL A 240 22.42 1.20 -8.72
CA VAL A 240 22.78 0.32 -9.84
C VAL A 240 22.56 -1.13 -9.42
N LEU A 241 21.67 -1.82 -10.11
CA LEU A 241 21.42 -3.25 -9.88
C LEU A 241 22.42 -4.07 -10.70
N VAL A 242 23.31 -4.79 -10.00
CA VAL A 242 24.25 -5.73 -10.62
C VAL A 242 23.87 -7.14 -10.21
N VAL A 243 23.75 -8.02 -11.20
CA VAL A 243 23.48 -9.44 -11.00
C VAL A 243 24.72 -10.23 -11.40
N SER A 244 25.37 -10.88 -10.43
CA SER A 244 26.49 -11.80 -10.64
C SER A 244 26.06 -13.23 -10.33
N MET A 245 26.54 -14.18 -11.13
CA MET A 245 26.39 -15.62 -10.91
C MET A 245 27.69 -16.23 -10.39
#